data_AF-A0A842MCS1-F1
#
_entry.id   AF-A0A842MCS1-F1
#
_cell.length_a   1.000
_cell.length_b   1.000
_cell.length_c   1.000
_cell.angle_alpha   90.00
_cell.angle_beta   90.00
_cell.angle_gamma   90.00
#
_symmetry.space_group_name_H-M   'P 1'
#
loop_
_entity.id
_entity.type
_entity.pdbx_description
1 polymer ?
#
loop_
_entity_poly.entity_id
_entity_poly.type
_entity_poly.pdbx_seq_one_letter_code
_entity_poly.pdbx_strand_id
1 'polypeptide(L)' 'MTSESLQKNKTLVWEFWQRLNESSADEAADVIRSYVDAEVSWHGPHPINDLNGVDALLSEFWQPLL' A
#
# COMPACT_ATOMS: atom_id res chain seq x y z
N MET A 1 -14.07 23.03 9.73
CA MET A 1 -14.84 21.89 9.21
C MET A 1 -13.92 21.13 8.27
N THR A 2 -13.51 19.92 8.61
CA THR A 2 -12.78 19.06 7.65
C THR A 2 -13.76 18.68 6.54
N SER A 3 -13.36 18.82 5.29
CA SER A 3 -14.21 18.43 4.16
C SER A 3 -14.51 16.93 4.22
N GLU A 4 -15.70 16.52 3.80
CA GLU A 4 -16.12 15.10 3.76
C GLU A 4 -15.10 14.22 3.01
N SER A 5 -14.57 14.73 1.90
CA SER A 5 -13.49 14.09 1.13
C SER A 5 -12.21 13.87 1.95
N LEU A 6 -11.82 14.84 2.79
CA LEU A 6 -10.65 14.68 3.66
C LEU A 6 -10.86 13.58 4.69
N GLN A 7 -12.04 13.51 5.32
CA GLN A 7 -12.32 12.47 6.30
C GLN A 7 -12.37 11.09 5.63
N LYS A 8 -13.00 10.99 4.46
CA LYS A 8 -13.02 9.77 3.64
C LYS A 8 -11.62 9.27 3.31
N ASN A 9 -10.72 10.16 2.86
CA ASN A 9 -9.35 9.78 2.53
C ASN A 9 -8.55 9.33 3.76
N LYS A 10 -8.73 10.00 4.90
CA LYS A 10 -8.09 9.60 6.17
C LYS A 10 -8.57 8.22 6.63
N THR A 11 -9.88 7.96 6.54
CA THR A 11 -10.45 6.66 6.87
C THR A 11 -9.91 5.57 5.95
N LEU A 12 -9.80 5.82 4.64
CA LEU A 12 -9.23 4.87 3.68
C LEU A 12 -7.79 4.46 4.05
N VAL A 13 -6.93 5.45 4.35
CA VAL A 13 -5.53 5.19 4.76
C VAL A 13 -5.48 4.44 6.10
N TRP A 14 -6.34 4.80 7.05
CA TRP A 14 -6.41 4.11 8.33
C TRP A 14 -6.79 2.64 8.17
N GLU A 15 -7.86 2.35 7.42
CA GLU A 15 -8.34 0.99 7.18
C GLU A 15 -7.32 0.11 6.46
N PHE A 16 -6.58 0.67 5.50
CA PHE A 16 -5.45 0.00 4.87
C PHE A 16 -4.45 -0.52 5.90
N TRP A 17 -4.00 0.34 6.81
CA TRP A 17 -3.03 -0.06 7.85
C TRP A 17 -3.61 -1.03 8.88
N GLN A 18 -4.88 -0.89 9.25
CA GLN A 18 -5.53 -1.86 10.16
C GLN A 18 -5.55 -3.26 9.54
N ARG A 19 -5.99 -3.38 8.29
CA ARG A 19 -6.06 -4.67 7.61
C ARG A 19 -4.68 -5.29 7.37
N LEU A 20 -3.70 -4.47 7.00
CA LEU A 20 -2.34 -4.95 6.78
C LEU A 20 -1.69 -5.46 8.09
N ASN A 21 -2.00 -4.82 9.22
CA ASN A 21 -1.47 -5.22 10.53
C ASN A 21 -2.15 -6.50 11.07
N GLU A 22 -3.38 -6.79 10.63
CA GLU A 22 -4.12 -8.00 11.00
C GLU A 22 -3.85 -9.18 10.04
N SER A 23 -3.30 -8.92 8.85
CA SER A 23 -2.99 -9.94 7.85
C SER A 23 -1.72 -10.72 8.18
N SER A 24 -1.71 -12.01 7.82
CA SER A 24 -0.49 -12.80 7.73
C SER A 24 0.40 -12.34 6.57
N ALA A 25 1.67 -12.78 6.54
CA ALA A 25 2.59 -12.49 5.44
C ALA A 25 2.04 -12.95 4.07
N ASP A 26 1.34 -14.10 4.05
CA ASP A 26 0.71 -14.64 2.84
C ASP A 26 -0.49 -13.80 2.37
N GLU A 27 -1.22 -13.17 3.29
CA GLU A 27 -2.42 -12.37 3.00
C GLU A 27 -2.10 -10.89 2.70
N ALA A 28 -0.95 -10.39 3.18
CA ALA A 28 -0.55 -8.99 3.05
C ALA A 28 -0.50 -8.52 1.58
N ALA A 29 -0.09 -9.40 0.66
CA ALA A 29 -0.06 -9.09 -0.77
C ALA A 29 -1.46 -8.79 -1.33
N ASP A 30 -2.48 -9.56 -0.92
CA ASP A 30 -3.85 -9.36 -1.36
C ASP A 30 -4.47 -8.10 -0.75
N VAL A 31 -4.14 -7.80 0.52
CA VAL A 31 -4.51 -6.53 1.15
C VAL A 31 -3.95 -5.37 0.36
N ILE A 32 -2.65 -5.36 0.04
CA ILE A 32 -2.02 -4.27 -0.72
C ILE A 32 -2.66 -4.10 -2.10
N ARG A 33 -2.92 -5.19 -2.84
CA ARG A 33 -3.62 -5.14 -4.14
C ARG A 33 -5.02 -4.55 -4.05
N SER A 34 -5.70 -4.68 -2.91
CA SER A 34 -7.06 -4.14 -2.75
C SER A 34 -7.12 -2.64 -2.47
N TYR A 35 -6.00 -2.03 -2.04
CA TYR A 35 -5.93 -0.60 -1.70
C TYR A 35 -5.03 0.22 -2.63
N VAL A 36 -4.07 -0.41 -3.31
CA VAL A 36 -3.10 0.25 -4.16
C VAL A 36 -3.49 0.05 -5.62
N ASP A 37 -3.41 1.14 -6.40
CA ASP A 37 -3.70 1.11 -7.83
C ASP A 37 -2.74 0.16 -8.57
N ALA A 38 -3.26 -0.57 -9.55
CA ALA A 38 -2.48 -1.54 -10.33
C ALA A 38 -1.30 -0.90 -11.07
N GLU A 39 -1.43 0.37 -11.47
CA GLU A 39 -0.42 1.16 -12.18
C GLU A 39 0.22 2.22 -11.28
N VAL A 40 0.26 1.99 -9.95
CA VAL A 40 0.87 2.93 -9.00
C VAL A 40 2.30 3.31 -9.41
N SER A 41 2.58 4.61 -9.42
CA SER A 41 3.94 5.15 -9.48
C SER A 41 4.43 5.35 -8.05
N TRP A 42 5.16 4.37 -7.51
CA TRP A 42 5.66 4.41 -6.15
C TRP A 42 7.08 4.96 -6.10
N HIS A 43 7.30 5.96 -5.24
CA HIS A 43 8.58 6.66 -5.08
C HIS A 43 9.18 6.31 -3.71
N GLY A 44 10.07 5.33 -3.70
CA GLY A 44 10.77 4.83 -2.54
C GLY A 44 12.09 5.51 -2.23
N PRO A 45 12.77 5.08 -1.16
CA PRO A 45 14.10 5.54 -0.83
C PRO A 45 15.17 4.93 -1.76
N HIS A 46 16.35 5.54 -1.82
CA HIS A 46 17.53 4.90 -2.41
C HIS A 46 17.90 3.62 -1.64
N PRO A 47 18.26 2.50 -2.30
CA PRO A 47 18.52 2.35 -3.74
C PRO A 47 17.33 1.93 -4.61
N ILE A 48 16.14 1.79 -4.03
CA ILE A 48 14.95 1.29 -4.74
C ILE A 48 14.42 2.33 -5.73
N ASN A 49 14.45 3.61 -5.36
CA ASN A 49 13.97 4.73 -6.17
C ASN A 49 12.51 4.52 -6.63
N ASP A 50 12.25 4.24 -7.90
CA ASP A 50 10.90 4.18 -8.46
C ASP A 50 10.47 2.75 -8.77
N LEU A 51 9.28 2.36 -8.30
CA LEU A 51 8.61 1.11 -8.67
C LEU A 51 7.31 1.43 -9.40
N ASN A 52 7.11 0.82 -10.57
CA ASN A 52 5.95 1.03 -11.41
C ASN A 52 5.05 -0.21 -11.38
N GLY A 53 3.83 -0.01 -10.87
CA GLY A 53 2.82 -1.06 -10.74
C GLY A 53 2.88 -1.81 -9.41
N VAL A 54 1.72 -2.31 -9.00
CA VAL A 54 1.56 -2.95 -7.69
C VAL A 54 2.37 -4.25 -7.56
N ASP A 55 2.59 -4.97 -8.66
CA ASP A 55 3.39 -6.19 -8.64
C ASP A 55 4.87 -5.90 -8.36
N ALA A 56 5.44 -4.84 -8.95
CA ALA A 56 6.82 -4.41 -8.66
C ALA A 56 6.94 -3.94 -7.21
N LEU A 57 5.98 -3.13 -6.73
CA LEU A 57 5.90 -2.70 -5.34
C LEU A 57 5.88 -3.90 -4.37
N LEU A 58 5.12 -4.94 -4.69
CA LEU A 58 5.03 -6.14 -3.87
C LEU A 58 6.34 -6.95 -3.88
N SER A 59 6.89 -7.26 -5.05
CA SER A 59 8.06 -8.14 -5.15
C SER A 59 9.37 -7.48 -4.69
N GLU A 60 9.53 -6.18 -4.93
CA GLU A 60 10.80 -5.50 -4.69
C GLU A 60 10.87 -4.78 -3.33
N PHE A 61 9.73 -4.42 -2.74
CA PHE A 61 9.70 -3.70 -1.47
C PHE A 61 9.04 -4.50 -0.34
N TRP A 62 7.80 -4.98 -0.52
CA TRP A 62 7.07 -5.60 0.59
C TRP A 62 7.50 -7.04 0.89
N GLN A 63 7.59 -7.90 -0.12
CA GLN A 63 7.97 -9.31 0.08
C GLN A 63 9.31 -9.50 0.80
N PRO A 64 10.37 -8.70 0.56
CA PRO A 64 11.62 -8.82 1.32
C PRO A 64 11.52 -8.46 2.81
N LEU A 65 10.43 -7.82 3.25
CA LEU A 65 10.24 -7.30 4.62
C LEU A 65 9.18 -8.07 5.42
N LEU A 66 8.41 -8.94 4.77
CA LEU A 66 7.39 -9.82 5.36
C LEU A 66 8.00 -11.17 5.74
#